data_AF-A0A9D1FZX2-F1
#
_entry.id   AF-A0A9D1FZX2-F1
#
_cell.length_a   1.000
_cell.length_b   1.000
_cell.length_c   1.000
_cell.angle_alpha   90.00
_cell.angle_beta   90.00
_cell.angle_gamma   90.00
#
_symmetry.space_group_name_H-M   'P 1'
#
loop_
_entity.id
_entity.type
_entity.pdbx_description
1 polymer ?
#
loop_
_entity_poly.entity_id
_entity_poly.type
_entity_poly.pdbx_seq_one_letter_code
_entity_poly.pdbx_strand_id
1 'polypeptide(L)'
;ELKAFALSTPGVENASVEFNVETLRPTYRLSIGIPGKSNAFEISRKLGLPDELIQKANERLSQDQIRFEDVIANAEYHRQIAEKERVLAEQAHRETQRLRDEAERLKRELDERRETEIKKAKADARKILLKAQRESEQVIQDLKKMRTTQVREHEVQALRGVLSDALSDTAEKLQAAQVDDAAPQTLAPGDNVMLVNLNTRATVLTAPDAKGEVTVQAGAMKMKVKLQDTRLAQPEAKPKPKKTGSFTAAAHEVKTECDVRGMMKEEAISAVDLFLDAALMQHLNTVYIIHGKGTGVLRSGIQEFLKRDKRVAQFRLGQYGEGEDGVTVVTIK
;
A
#
# COMPACT_ATOMS: atom_id res chain seq x y z
N GLU A 1 -23.49 50.07 8.14
CA GLU A 1 -22.07 49.74 8.43
C GLU A 1 -21.20 49.99 7.22
N LEU A 2 -19.94 50.42 7.43
CA LEU A 2 -18.95 50.67 6.35
C LEU A 2 -18.61 49.43 5.53
N LYS A 3 -18.52 48.26 6.18
CA LYS A 3 -18.21 46.98 5.52
C LYS A 3 -19.25 46.62 4.45
N ALA A 4 -20.53 46.77 4.77
CA ALA A 4 -21.63 46.51 3.84
C ALA A 4 -21.70 47.54 2.70
N PHE A 5 -21.41 48.81 3.01
CA PHE A 5 -21.38 49.88 2.00
C PHE A 5 -20.33 49.61 0.91
N ALA A 6 -19.14 49.15 1.29
CA ALA A 6 -18.08 48.80 0.35
C ALA A 6 -18.40 47.58 -0.53
N LEU A 7 -19.35 46.72 -0.15
CA LEU A 7 -19.78 45.58 -0.98
C LEU A 7 -20.77 45.99 -2.08
N SER A 8 -21.53 47.07 -1.88
CA SER A 8 -22.58 47.52 -2.79
C SER A 8 -22.23 48.77 -3.58
N THR A 9 -21.12 49.45 -3.25
CA THR A 9 -20.72 50.71 -3.86
C THR A 9 -19.59 50.52 -4.87
N PRO A 10 -19.83 50.77 -6.16
CA PRO A 10 -18.78 50.72 -7.17
C PRO A 10 -17.64 51.70 -6.85
N GLY A 11 -16.40 51.27 -7.06
CA GLY A 11 -15.21 52.09 -6.80
C GLY A 11 -14.78 52.17 -5.33
N VAL A 12 -15.43 51.42 -4.44
CA VAL A 12 -15.04 51.26 -3.04
C VAL A 12 -14.71 49.79 -2.79
N GLU A 13 -13.67 49.52 -2.00
CA GLU A 13 -13.24 48.15 -1.71
C GLU A 13 -12.91 47.99 -0.22
N ASN A 14 -13.31 46.85 0.35
CA ASN A 14 -12.94 46.49 1.72
C ASN A 14 -11.48 46.02 1.76
N ALA A 15 -10.81 46.22 2.89
CA ALA A 15 -9.56 45.54 3.16
C ALA A 15 -9.49 45.15 4.63
N SER A 16 -8.86 44.02 4.92
CA SER A 16 -8.67 43.50 6.26
C SER A 16 -7.20 43.18 6.52
N VAL A 17 -6.74 43.45 7.73
CA VAL A 17 -5.44 43.00 8.20
C VAL A 17 -5.63 41.78 9.09
N GLU A 18 -4.88 40.72 8.81
CA GLU A 18 -4.95 39.51 9.59
C GLU A 18 -4.27 39.73 10.96
N PHE A 19 -4.96 39.29 12.00
CA PHE A 19 -4.59 39.48 13.39
C PHE A 19 -4.72 38.16 14.14
N ASN A 20 -3.67 37.79 14.86
CA ASN A 20 -3.69 36.57 15.65
C ASN A 20 -4.33 36.87 17.02
N VAL A 21 -5.58 36.43 17.20
CA VAL A 21 -6.34 36.63 18.45
C VAL A 21 -5.74 35.87 19.63
N GLU A 22 -4.98 34.79 19.42
CA GLU A 22 -4.32 34.02 20.47
C GLU A 22 -3.14 34.78 21.10
N THR A 23 -2.30 35.36 20.26
CA THR A 23 -1.06 36.04 20.65
C THR A 23 -1.21 37.56 20.77
N LEU A 24 -2.34 38.10 20.30
CA LEU A 24 -2.60 39.54 20.12
C LEU A 24 -1.56 40.25 19.23
N ARG A 25 -0.93 39.53 18.29
CA ARG A 25 0.08 40.08 17.38
C ARG A 25 -0.49 40.26 15.96
N PRO A 26 -0.12 41.35 15.27
CA PRO A 26 -0.42 41.50 13.85
C PRO A 26 0.36 40.46 13.04
N THR A 27 -0.27 39.84 12.03
CA THR A 27 0.47 39.00 11.07
C THR A 27 1.02 39.82 9.90
N TYR A 28 0.70 41.13 9.86
CA TYR A 28 1.05 42.08 8.80
C TYR A 28 0.61 41.64 7.40
N ARG A 29 -0.39 40.75 7.30
CA ARG A 29 -0.98 40.32 6.04
C ARG A 29 -2.22 41.16 5.75
N LEU A 30 -2.19 41.89 4.63
CA LEU A 30 -3.33 42.65 4.11
C LEU A 30 -4.11 41.79 3.10
N SER A 31 -5.42 41.69 3.28
CA SER A 31 -6.35 41.07 2.35
C SER A 31 -7.26 42.15 1.76
N ILE A 32 -7.05 42.48 0.50
CA ILE A 32 -7.87 43.47 -0.25
C ILE A 32 -9.10 42.75 -0.81
N GLY A 33 -10.24 43.44 -0.85
CA GLY A 33 -11.54 42.94 -1.30
C GLY A 33 -12.36 42.26 -0.21
N ILE A 34 -11.77 42.00 0.97
CA ILE A 34 -12.38 41.16 2.00
C ILE A 34 -12.61 41.94 3.29
N PRO A 35 -13.85 42.01 3.79
CA PRO A 35 -14.13 42.57 5.11
C PRO A 35 -13.59 41.65 6.21
N GLY A 36 -12.86 42.21 7.18
CA GLY A 36 -12.30 41.44 8.29
C GLY A 36 -13.31 41.17 9.40
N LYS A 37 -13.09 40.10 10.18
CA LYS A 37 -13.84 39.81 11.42
C LYS A 37 -13.58 40.90 12.48
N SER A 38 -14.64 41.38 13.13
CA SER A 38 -14.52 42.29 14.27
C SER A 38 -14.08 41.55 15.54
N ASN A 39 -12.80 41.67 15.93
CA ASN A 39 -12.24 40.98 17.11
C ASN A 39 -12.25 41.83 18.40
N ALA A 40 -12.95 42.98 18.41
CA ALA A 40 -12.86 43.96 19.50
C ALA A 40 -13.18 43.39 20.88
N PHE A 41 -14.18 42.52 21.01
CA PHE A 41 -14.53 41.89 22.29
C PHE A 41 -13.51 40.85 22.74
N GLU A 42 -13.01 40.01 21.84
CA GLU A 42 -11.97 39.01 22.16
C GLU A 42 -10.68 39.70 22.63
N ILE A 43 -10.31 40.80 21.97
CA ILE A 43 -9.16 41.63 22.36
C ILE A 43 -9.41 42.28 23.72
N SER A 44 -10.57 42.91 23.91
CA SER A 44 -10.92 43.58 25.18
C SER A 44 -10.89 42.62 26.36
N ARG A 45 -11.40 41.39 26.18
CA ARG A 45 -11.32 40.33 27.19
C ARG A 45 -9.88 40.01 27.57
N LYS A 46 -9.01 39.83 26.57
CA LYS A 46 -7.58 39.52 26.81
C LYS A 46 -6.80 40.68 27.43
N LEU A 47 -7.21 41.92 27.16
CA LEU A 47 -6.65 43.10 27.80
C LEU A 47 -7.15 43.29 29.26
N GLY A 48 -8.02 42.41 29.75
CA GLY A 48 -8.48 42.39 31.15
C GLY A 48 -9.79 43.12 31.39
N LEU A 49 -10.56 43.44 30.35
CA LEU A 49 -11.89 44.04 30.53
C LEU A 49 -12.85 43.00 31.16
N PRO A 50 -13.59 43.35 32.24
CA PRO A 50 -14.53 42.42 32.87
C PRO A 50 -15.58 41.88 31.90
N ASP A 51 -15.84 40.57 31.97
CA ASP A 51 -16.80 39.90 31.09
C ASP A 51 -18.22 40.48 31.21
N GLU A 52 -18.61 40.98 32.39
CA GLU A 52 -19.90 41.65 32.58
C GLU A 52 -20.06 42.91 31.69
N LEU A 53 -18.99 43.68 31.50
CA LEU A 53 -19.02 44.86 30.63
C LEU A 53 -19.07 44.45 29.16
N ILE A 54 -18.35 43.39 28.80
CA ILE A 54 -18.37 42.82 27.44
C ILE A 54 -19.78 42.30 27.12
N GLN A 55 -20.43 41.60 28.06
CA GLN A 55 -21.77 41.07 27.88
C GLN A 55 -22.81 42.19 27.73
N LYS A 56 -22.76 43.21 28.59
CA LYS A 56 -23.62 44.42 28.45
C LYS A 56 -23.40 45.16 27.13
N ALA A 57 -22.18 45.19 26.62
CA ALA A 57 -21.89 45.79 25.31
C ALA A 57 -22.44 44.93 24.17
N ASN A 58 -22.39 43.60 24.30
CA ASN A 58 -22.92 42.66 23.33
C ASN A 58 -24.45 42.76 23.21
N GLU A 59 -25.16 42.98 24.32
CA GLU A 59 -26.61 43.21 24.36
C GLU A 59 -27.06 44.49 23.62
N ARG A 60 -26.14 45.44 23.37
CA ARG A 60 -26.43 46.67 22.62
C ARG A 60 -26.32 46.52 21.11
N LEU A 61 -25.78 45.40 20.61
CA LEU A 61 -25.71 45.13 19.19
C LEU A 61 -27.08 44.74 18.65
N SER A 62 -27.43 45.25 17.46
CA SER A 62 -28.67 44.83 16.80
C SER A 62 -28.54 43.41 16.24
N GLN A 63 -29.66 42.70 16.10
CA GLN A 63 -29.65 41.35 15.51
C GLN A 63 -29.07 41.33 14.09
N ASP A 64 -29.28 42.40 13.31
CA ASP A 64 -28.75 42.50 11.95
C ASP A 64 -27.24 42.65 11.92
N GLN A 65 -26.66 43.39 12.88
CA GLN A 65 -25.20 43.51 13.01
C GLN A 65 -24.56 42.17 13.41
N ILE A 66 -25.19 41.44 14.33
CA ILE A 66 -24.71 40.11 14.75
C ILE A 66 -24.72 39.15 13.56
N ARG A 67 -25.84 39.07 12.82
CA ARG A 67 -25.96 38.21 11.64
C ARG A 67 -24.95 38.56 10.54
N PHE A 68 -24.73 39.85 10.31
CA PHE A 68 -23.75 40.29 9.31
C PHE A 68 -22.32 39.87 9.70
N GLU A 69 -21.93 40.08 10.96
CA GLU A 69 -20.62 39.64 11.46
C GLU A 69 -20.46 38.11 11.41
N ASP A 70 -21.52 37.34 11.71
CA ASP A 70 -21.52 35.88 11.58
C ASP A 70 -21.29 35.42 10.13
N VAL A 71 -21.92 36.08 9.15
CA VAL A 71 -21.70 35.78 7.72
C VAL A 71 -20.26 36.08 7.31
N ILE A 72 -19.70 37.22 7.73
CA ILE A 72 -18.30 37.56 7.46
C ILE A 72 -17.35 36.56 8.11
N ALA A 73 -17.60 36.18 9.37
CA ALA A 73 -16.79 35.21 10.10
C ALA A 73 -16.79 33.83 9.42
N ASN A 74 -17.96 33.36 8.98
CA ASN A 74 -18.08 32.09 8.23
C ASN A 74 -17.37 32.16 6.88
N ALA A 75 -17.50 33.27 6.14
CA ALA A 75 -16.83 33.46 4.86
C ALA A 75 -15.30 33.44 5.01
N GLU A 76 -14.75 34.14 6.00
CA GLU A 76 -13.32 34.12 6.30
C GLU A 76 -12.83 32.73 6.72
N TYR A 77 -13.60 32.03 7.56
CA TYR A 77 -13.29 30.67 7.99
C TYR A 77 -13.20 29.70 6.80
N HIS A 78 -14.22 29.68 5.95
CA HIS A 78 -14.22 28.82 4.75
C HIS A 78 -13.11 29.19 3.77
N ARG A 79 -12.81 30.49 3.62
CA ARG A 79 -11.70 30.95 2.78
C ARG A 79 -10.34 30.45 3.28
N GLN A 80 -10.10 30.53 4.59
CA GLN A 80 -8.85 30.03 5.17
C GLN A 80 -8.68 28.52 4.98
N ILE A 81 -9.77 27.76 5.09
CA ILE A 81 -9.77 26.32 4.80
C ILE A 81 -9.46 26.09 3.32
N ALA A 82 -10.19 26.75 2.42
CA ALA A 82 -9.98 26.60 0.98
C ALA A 82 -8.55 26.95 0.56
N GLU A 83 -7.95 27.98 1.15
CA GLU A 83 -6.56 28.36 0.88
C GLU A 83 -5.58 27.29 1.38
N LYS A 84 -5.79 26.74 2.59
CA LYS A 84 -4.95 25.64 3.11
C LYS A 84 -5.08 24.39 2.25
N GLU A 85 -6.30 24.01 1.88
CA GLU A 85 -6.57 22.86 1.01
C GLU A 85 -5.93 23.05 -0.37
N ARG A 86 -6.00 24.26 -0.95
CA ARG A 86 -5.36 24.59 -2.22
C ARG A 86 -3.85 24.41 -2.15
N VAL A 87 -3.20 24.91 -1.10
CA VAL A 87 -1.75 24.76 -0.91
C VAL A 87 -1.36 23.29 -0.77
N LEU A 88 -2.11 22.51 0.02
CA LEU A 88 -1.87 21.07 0.18
C LEU A 88 -2.06 20.31 -1.14
N ALA A 89 -3.11 20.64 -1.89
CA ALA A 89 -3.37 20.04 -3.20
C ALA A 89 -2.25 20.35 -4.20
N GLU A 90 -1.72 21.58 -4.20
CA GLU A 90 -0.61 21.95 -5.07
C GLU A 90 0.68 21.21 -4.70
N GLN A 91 0.96 21.03 -3.41
CA GLN A 91 2.10 20.25 -2.93
C GLN A 91 1.99 18.78 -3.34
N ALA A 92 0.83 18.16 -3.09
CA ALA A 92 0.57 16.77 -3.48
C ALA A 92 0.65 16.58 -5.00
N HIS A 93 0.17 17.55 -5.78
CA HIS A 93 0.28 17.52 -7.24
C HIS A 93 1.74 17.56 -7.71
N ARG A 94 2.56 18.45 -7.13
CA ARG A 94 4.00 18.53 -7.45
C ARG A 94 4.75 17.25 -7.07
N GLU A 95 4.44 16.65 -5.93
CA GLU A 95 5.03 15.38 -5.50
C GLU A 95 4.65 14.24 -6.46
N THR A 96 3.37 14.15 -6.83
CA THR A 96 2.88 13.16 -7.79
C THR A 96 3.56 13.29 -9.14
N GLN A 97 3.75 14.52 -9.64
CA GLN A 97 4.50 14.77 -10.88
C GLN A 97 5.95 14.28 -10.77
N ARG A 98 6.65 14.61 -9.68
CA ARG A 98 8.03 14.15 -9.46
C ARG A 98 8.15 12.63 -9.42
N LEU A 99 7.28 11.96 -8.67
CA LEU A 99 7.28 10.50 -8.57
C LEU A 99 6.97 9.85 -9.92
N ARG A 100 6.07 10.44 -10.71
CA ARG A 100 5.77 9.96 -12.06
C ARG A 100 6.97 10.10 -12.98
N ASP A 101 7.64 11.25 -12.99
CA ASP A 101 8.83 11.49 -13.81
C ASP A 101 9.97 10.53 -13.43
N GLU A 102 10.17 10.29 -12.14
CA GLU A 102 11.16 9.33 -11.64
C GLU A 102 10.82 7.89 -12.06
N ALA A 103 9.56 7.48 -11.93
CA ALA A 103 9.09 6.17 -12.36
C ALA A 103 9.24 5.97 -13.88
N GLU A 104 8.93 6.99 -14.68
CA GLU A 104 9.13 6.95 -16.13
C GLU A 104 10.62 6.83 -16.49
N ARG A 105 11.50 7.55 -15.78
CA ARG A 105 12.95 7.44 -15.97
C ARG A 105 13.47 6.05 -15.61
N LEU A 106 13.11 5.52 -14.44
CA LEU A 106 13.52 4.19 -14.00
C LEU A 106 13.03 3.11 -14.96
N LYS A 107 11.81 3.25 -15.48
CA LYS A 107 11.27 2.34 -16.49
C LYS A 107 12.11 2.35 -17.77
N ARG A 108 12.47 3.54 -18.29
CA ARG A 108 13.34 3.65 -19.47
C ARG A 108 14.71 3.01 -19.23
N GLU A 109 15.34 3.27 -18.09
CA GLU A 109 16.62 2.66 -17.73
C GLU A 109 16.52 1.11 -17.65
N LEU A 110 15.42 0.58 -17.12
CA LEU A 110 15.16 -0.87 -17.08
C LEU A 110 14.94 -1.46 -18.47
N ASP A 111 14.15 -0.80 -19.32
CA ASP A 111 13.87 -1.25 -20.68
C ASP A 111 15.17 -1.27 -21.53
N GLU A 112 16.00 -0.25 -21.41
CA GLU A 112 17.32 -0.19 -22.06
C GLU A 112 18.24 -1.31 -21.57
N ARG A 113 18.36 -1.51 -20.24
CA ARG A 113 19.16 -2.62 -19.68
C ARG A 113 18.68 -3.96 -20.20
N ARG A 114 17.36 -4.21 -20.16
CA ARG A 114 16.75 -5.44 -20.66
C ARG A 114 17.07 -5.67 -22.13
N GLU A 115 17.00 -4.64 -22.96
CA GLU A 115 17.34 -4.77 -24.38
C GLU A 115 18.82 -5.10 -24.58
N THR A 116 19.72 -4.47 -23.82
CA THR A 116 21.15 -4.79 -23.89
C THR A 116 21.46 -6.21 -23.43
N GLU A 117 20.81 -6.68 -22.36
CA GLU A 117 20.95 -8.05 -21.86
C GLU A 117 20.45 -9.08 -22.87
N ILE A 118 19.28 -8.85 -23.46
CA ILE A 118 18.74 -9.72 -24.53
C ILE A 118 19.68 -9.75 -25.74
N LYS A 119 20.25 -8.60 -26.14
CA LYS A 119 21.23 -8.54 -27.24
C LYS A 119 22.49 -9.35 -26.91
N LYS A 120 23.03 -9.22 -25.69
CA LYS A 120 24.19 -10.00 -25.22
C LYS A 120 23.88 -11.50 -25.19
N ALA A 121 22.76 -11.90 -24.59
CA ALA A 121 22.32 -13.29 -24.53
C ALA A 121 22.16 -13.91 -25.92
N LYS A 122 21.56 -13.17 -26.88
CA LYS A 122 21.46 -13.62 -28.28
C LYS A 122 22.83 -13.75 -28.96
N ALA A 123 23.75 -12.84 -28.69
CA ALA A 123 25.10 -12.91 -29.24
C ALA A 123 25.88 -14.12 -28.70
N ASP A 124 25.76 -14.40 -27.40
CA ASP A 124 26.42 -15.54 -26.77
C ASP A 124 25.79 -16.87 -27.21
N ALA A 125 24.46 -16.94 -27.32
CA ALA A 125 23.77 -18.09 -27.90
C ALA A 125 24.22 -18.37 -29.35
N ARG A 126 24.39 -17.32 -30.18
CA ARG A 126 24.93 -17.47 -31.55
C ARG A 126 26.35 -18.01 -31.55
N LYS A 127 27.22 -17.58 -30.64
CA LYS A 127 28.59 -18.11 -30.53
C LYS A 127 28.59 -19.60 -30.16
N ILE A 128 27.74 -20.00 -29.22
CA ILE A 128 27.60 -21.41 -28.82
C ILE A 128 27.11 -22.26 -30.00
N LEU A 129 26.09 -21.82 -30.72
CA LEU A 129 25.58 -22.53 -31.91
C LEU A 129 26.64 -22.67 -33.01
N LEU A 130 27.40 -21.60 -33.29
CA LEU A 130 28.50 -21.65 -34.26
C LEU A 130 29.61 -22.60 -33.84
N LYS A 131 29.93 -22.66 -32.54
CA LYS A 131 30.90 -23.61 -32.00
C LYS A 131 30.42 -25.04 -32.15
N ALA A 132 29.17 -25.33 -31.77
CA ALA A 132 28.56 -26.64 -31.92
C ALA A 132 28.48 -27.09 -33.39
N GLN A 133 28.15 -26.18 -34.33
CA GLN A 133 28.16 -26.48 -35.76
C GLN A 133 29.56 -26.85 -36.27
N ARG A 134 30.60 -26.12 -35.85
CA ARG A 134 31.99 -26.43 -36.25
C ARG A 134 32.45 -27.77 -35.69
N GLU A 135 32.15 -28.06 -34.42
CA GLU A 135 32.48 -29.33 -33.78
C GLU A 135 31.74 -30.49 -34.48
N SER A 136 30.45 -30.32 -34.80
CA SER A 136 29.67 -31.31 -35.54
C SER A 136 30.24 -31.57 -36.94
N GLU A 137 30.59 -30.52 -37.69
CA GLU A 137 31.19 -30.65 -39.02
C GLU A 137 32.56 -31.35 -38.97
N GLN A 138 33.39 -31.05 -37.95
CA GLN A 138 34.66 -31.75 -37.72
C GLN A 138 34.42 -33.24 -37.48
N VAL A 139 33.47 -33.60 -36.61
CA VAL A 139 33.14 -35.01 -36.35
C VAL A 139 32.64 -35.71 -37.61
N ILE A 140 31.81 -35.06 -38.44
CA ILE A 140 31.35 -35.61 -39.73
C ILE A 140 32.52 -35.81 -40.69
N GLN A 141 33.46 -34.86 -40.77
CA GLN A 141 34.65 -34.99 -41.61
C GLN A 141 35.57 -36.13 -41.15
N ASP A 142 35.77 -36.27 -39.83
CA ASP A 142 36.58 -37.35 -39.27
C ASP A 142 35.93 -38.71 -39.52
N LEU A 143 34.60 -38.83 -39.36
CA LEU A 143 33.85 -40.03 -39.73
C LEU A 143 33.97 -40.36 -41.23
N LYS A 144 33.93 -39.37 -42.13
CA LYS A 144 34.14 -39.58 -43.58
C LYS A 144 35.55 -40.07 -43.88
N LYS A 145 36.59 -39.52 -43.24
CA LYS A 145 37.98 -39.97 -43.41
C LYS A 145 38.17 -41.39 -42.89
N MET A 146 37.58 -41.71 -41.74
CA MET A 146 37.61 -43.06 -41.16
C MET A 146 36.81 -44.10 -41.94
N ARG A 147 35.81 -43.71 -42.75
CA ARG A 147 35.11 -44.62 -43.67
C ARG A 147 35.89 -44.91 -44.96
N THR A 148 36.76 -43.98 -45.36
CA THR A 148 37.58 -44.11 -46.58
C THR A 148 38.83 -44.96 -46.34
N THR A 149 39.31 -44.93 -45.10
CA THR A 149 40.30 -45.86 -44.55
C THR A 149 39.50 -47.08 -44.05
N GLN A 150 39.91 -48.32 -44.29
CA GLN A 150 39.09 -49.51 -44.00
C GLN A 150 39.05 -49.83 -42.49
N VAL A 151 38.50 -48.93 -41.69
CA VAL A 151 38.50 -49.00 -40.23
C VAL A 151 37.26 -49.74 -39.74
N ARG A 152 37.48 -50.58 -38.73
CA ARG A 152 36.51 -51.54 -38.23
C ARG A 152 35.32 -50.85 -37.53
N GLU A 153 34.14 -51.43 -37.69
CA GLU A 153 32.82 -50.93 -37.28
C GLU A 153 32.70 -50.50 -35.79
N HIS A 154 33.60 -51.01 -34.95
CA HIS A 154 33.70 -50.70 -33.51
C HIS A 154 34.22 -49.29 -33.21
N GLU A 155 35.12 -48.71 -34.03
CA GLU A 155 35.62 -47.36 -33.79
C GLU A 155 34.56 -46.29 -34.12
N VAL A 156 33.71 -46.58 -35.12
CA VAL A 156 32.57 -45.71 -35.50
C VAL A 156 31.50 -45.68 -34.41
N GLN A 157 31.30 -46.80 -33.69
CA GLN A 157 30.38 -46.86 -32.54
C GLN A 157 30.92 -46.10 -31.32
N ALA A 158 32.22 -46.19 -31.04
CA ALA A 158 32.84 -45.43 -29.95
C ALA A 158 32.73 -43.90 -30.16
N LEU A 159 32.97 -43.43 -31.39
CA LEU A 159 32.83 -42.02 -31.75
C LEU A 159 31.38 -41.51 -31.72
N ARG A 160 30.39 -42.36 -32.05
CA ARG A 160 28.97 -42.03 -31.84
C ARG A 160 28.62 -41.91 -30.37
N GLY A 161 29.22 -42.73 -29.50
CA GLY A 161 29.09 -42.60 -28.04
C GLY A 161 29.61 -41.24 -27.56
N VAL A 162 30.84 -40.87 -27.94
CA VAL A 162 31.44 -39.58 -27.56
C VAL A 162 30.64 -38.38 -28.08
N LEU A 163 30.08 -38.45 -29.29
CA LEU A 163 29.22 -37.40 -29.82
C LEU A 163 27.87 -37.31 -29.09
N SER A 164 27.28 -38.46 -28.74
CA SER A 164 26.06 -38.54 -27.93
C SER A 164 26.28 -37.95 -26.54
N ASP A 165 27.41 -38.28 -25.91
CA ASP A 165 27.78 -37.79 -24.58
C ASP A 165 28.07 -36.29 -24.62
N ALA A 166 28.79 -35.79 -25.64
CA ALA A 166 29.03 -34.35 -25.80
C ALA A 166 27.75 -33.55 -26.09
N LEU A 167 26.80 -34.13 -26.83
CA LEU A 167 25.48 -33.54 -27.07
C LEU A 167 24.58 -33.60 -25.81
N SER A 168 24.70 -34.65 -25.00
CA SER A 168 24.01 -34.77 -23.71
C SER A 168 24.57 -33.77 -22.70
N ASP A 169 25.89 -33.63 -22.58
CA ASP A 169 26.55 -32.65 -21.70
C ASP A 169 26.21 -31.20 -22.07
N THR A 170 26.02 -30.91 -23.35
CA THR A 170 25.63 -29.57 -23.82
C THR A 170 24.13 -29.33 -23.62
N ALA A 171 23.29 -30.35 -23.79
CA ALA A 171 21.87 -30.30 -23.43
C ALA A 171 21.68 -30.13 -21.91
N GLU A 172 22.47 -30.81 -21.09
CA GLU A 172 22.49 -30.68 -19.63
C GLU A 172 23.02 -29.31 -19.19
N LYS A 173 24.00 -28.72 -19.88
CA LYS A 173 24.46 -27.35 -19.59
C LYS A 173 23.47 -26.27 -20.02
N LEU A 174 22.72 -26.50 -21.10
CA LEU A 174 21.62 -25.62 -21.53
C LEU A 174 20.40 -25.76 -20.61
N GLN A 175 20.13 -26.96 -20.10
CA GLN A 175 19.15 -27.19 -19.05
C GLN A 175 19.64 -26.64 -17.71
N ALA A 176 20.92 -26.74 -17.34
CA ALA A 176 21.45 -26.15 -16.11
C ALA A 176 21.39 -24.62 -16.11
N ALA A 177 21.42 -23.97 -17.28
CA ALA A 177 21.11 -22.54 -17.41
C ALA A 177 19.60 -22.22 -17.29
N GLN A 178 18.74 -23.24 -17.29
CA GLN A 178 17.29 -23.18 -17.06
C GLN A 178 16.83 -23.92 -15.78
N VAL A 179 17.74 -24.51 -14.98
CA VAL A 179 17.39 -25.40 -13.86
C VAL A 179 18.00 -24.89 -12.56
N ASP A 180 17.29 -23.95 -11.94
CA ASP A 180 17.04 -23.95 -10.48
C ASP A 180 15.73 -24.74 -10.21
N ASP A 181 15.64 -25.94 -10.80
CA ASP A 181 14.38 -26.65 -11.03
C ASP A 181 14.46 -28.14 -10.66
N ALA A 182 15.05 -28.44 -9.51
CA ALA A 182 14.97 -29.78 -8.92
C ALA A 182 13.79 -29.86 -7.94
N ALA A 183 12.79 -30.67 -8.28
CA ALA A 183 11.72 -31.06 -7.37
C ALA A 183 12.29 -32.01 -6.29
N PRO A 184 12.11 -31.72 -4.99
CA PRO A 184 12.65 -32.54 -3.91
C PRO A 184 11.88 -33.85 -3.78
N GLN A 185 12.58 -34.97 -3.85
CA GLN A 185 12.01 -36.33 -3.76
C GLN A 185 11.52 -36.72 -2.35
N THR A 186 11.77 -35.93 -1.31
CA THR A 186 11.24 -36.17 0.03
C THR A 186 10.94 -34.84 0.72
N LEU A 187 9.66 -34.61 1.05
CA LEU A 187 9.18 -33.45 1.79
C LEU A 187 8.71 -33.88 3.17
N ALA A 188 9.28 -33.30 4.22
CA ALA A 188 8.84 -33.51 5.58
C ALA A 188 7.78 -32.47 5.98
N PRO A 189 6.83 -32.81 6.88
CA PRO A 189 5.93 -31.83 7.48
C PRO A 189 6.73 -30.73 8.17
N GLY A 190 6.53 -29.48 7.75
CA GLY A 190 7.25 -28.30 8.24
C GLY A 190 8.24 -27.68 7.25
N ASP A 191 8.51 -28.31 6.11
CA ASP A 191 9.40 -27.74 5.10
C ASP A 191 8.78 -26.56 4.36
N ASN A 192 9.59 -25.54 4.09
CA ASN A 192 9.20 -24.42 3.24
C ASN A 192 9.45 -24.78 1.77
N VAL A 193 8.37 -24.86 1.01
CA VAL A 193 8.37 -25.17 -0.41
C VAL A 193 7.89 -23.98 -1.22
N MET A 194 8.49 -23.76 -2.38
CA MET A 194 7.96 -22.82 -3.37
C MET A 194 7.06 -23.58 -4.33
N LEU A 195 5.85 -23.07 -4.55
CA LEU A 195 4.93 -23.61 -5.54
C LEU A 195 5.24 -23.01 -6.90
N VAL A 196 5.70 -23.84 -7.85
CA VAL A 196 6.20 -23.39 -9.16
C VAL A 196 5.13 -22.66 -9.96
N ASN A 197 3.91 -23.19 -9.96
CA ASN A 197 2.79 -22.66 -10.74
C ASN A 197 2.21 -21.35 -10.18
N LEU A 198 2.41 -21.09 -8.89
CA LEU A 198 1.86 -19.92 -8.18
C LEU A 198 2.95 -18.92 -7.77
N ASN A 199 4.22 -19.24 -8.02
CA ASN A 199 5.41 -18.52 -7.55
C ASN A 199 5.29 -18.03 -6.09
N THR A 200 4.68 -18.86 -5.23
CA THR A 200 4.31 -18.50 -3.86
C THR A 200 4.95 -19.48 -2.89
N ARG A 201 5.50 -18.95 -1.79
CA ARG A 201 6.06 -19.77 -0.71
C ARG A 201 4.95 -20.39 0.12
N ALA A 202 5.06 -21.68 0.38
CA ALA A 202 4.11 -22.46 1.15
C ALA A 202 4.85 -23.38 2.13
N THR A 203 4.21 -23.71 3.25
CA THR A 203 4.76 -24.66 4.22
C THR A 203 4.04 -25.99 4.10
N VAL A 204 4.78 -27.09 4.06
CA VAL A 204 4.23 -28.44 3.98
C VAL A 204 3.55 -28.79 5.31
N LEU A 205 2.25 -29.07 5.30
CA LEU A 205 1.49 -29.46 6.49
C LEU A 205 1.47 -30.97 6.70
N THR A 206 1.41 -31.75 5.63
CA THR A 206 1.35 -33.22 5.70
C THR A 206 2.34 -33.84 4.72
N ALA A 207 2.91 -34.98 5.12
CA ALA A 207 3.76 -35.78 4.23
C ALA A 207 2.97 -36.27 3.00
N PRO A 208 3.64 -36.69 1.91
CA PRO A 208 2.97 -37.13 0.70
C PRO A 208 2.06 -38.35 0.95
N ASP A 209 0.80 -38.26 0.54
CA ASP A 209 -0.11 -39.42 0.52
C ASP A 209 0.38 -40.47 -0.49
N ALA A 210 -0.15 -41.71 -0.43
CA ALA A 210 0.19 -42.81 -1.36
C ALA A 210 -0.03 -42.50 -2.87
N LYS A 211 -0.60 -41.33 -3.21
CA LYS A 211 -0.79 -40.80 -4.57
C LYS A 211 0.17 -39.65 -4.94
N GLY A 212 1.12 -39.28 -4.07
CA GLY A 212 2.09 -38.21 -4.32
C GLY A 212 1.55 -36.78 -4.19
N GLU A 213 0.43 -36.60 -3.48
CA GLU A 213 -0.16 -35.30 -3.16
C GLU A 213 0.28 -34.83 -1.77
N VAL A 214 0.64 -33.56 -1.65
CA VAL A 214 1.13 -32.91 -0.43
C VAL A 214 0.18 -31.77 -0.07
N THR A 215 -0.25 -31.68 1.19
CA THR A 215 -1.03 -30.53 1.65
C THR A 215 -0.06 -29.43 2.04
N VAL A 216 -0.15 -28.29 1.35
CA VAL A 216 0.70 -27.12 1.57
C VAL A 216 -0.14 -25.93 2.01
N GLN A 217 0.42 -25.11 2.88
CA GLN A 217 -0.19 -23.87 3.33
C GLN A 217 0.56 -22.69 2.72
N ALA A 218 -0.06 -22.04 1.73
CA ALA A 218 0.44 -20.81 1.11
C ALA A 218 -0.26 -19.61 1.78
N GLY A 219 0.42 -18.97 2.75
CA GLY A 219 -0.18 -17.90 3.55
C GLY A 219 -1.36 -18.39 4.39
N ALA A 220 -2.56 -17.87 4.14
CA ALA A 220 -3.79 -18.22 4.84
C ALA A 220 -4.59 -19.38 4.19
N MET A 221 -4.23 -19.79 2.95
CA MET A 221 -4.94 -20.84 2.22
C MET A 221 -4.23 -22.19 2.34
N LYS A 222 -5.00 -23.26 2.56
CA LYS A 222 -4.54 -24.65 2.51
C LYS A 222 -4.95 -25.26 1.18
N MET A 223 -4.01 -25.88 0.47
CA MET A 223 -4.26 -26.53 -0.82
C MET A 223 -3.50 -27.84 -0.94
N LYS A 224 -4.06 -28.79 -1.70
CA LYS A 224 -3.38 -30.04 -2.07
C LYS A 224 -2.65 -29.83 -3.39
N VAL A 225 -1.35 -30.07 -3.40
CA VAL A 225 -0.48 -29.86 -4.56
C VAL A 225 0.34 -31.13 -4.81
N LYS A 226 0.59 -31.45 -6.07
CA LYS A 226 1.43 -32.59 -6.44
C LYS A 226 2.89 -32.29 -6.09
N LEU A 227 3.62 -33.31 -5.66
CA LEU A 227 5.04 -33.19 -5.30
C LEU A 227 5.93 -32.65 -6.46
N GLN A 228 5.48 -32.80 -7.71
CA GLN A 228 6.15 -32.27 -8.90
C GLN A 228 6.05 -30.73 -9.03
N ASP A 229 5.02 -30.11 -8.44
CA ASP A 229 4.78 -28.67 -8.51
C ASP A 229 5.38 -27.90 -7.31
N THR A 230 6.12 -28.60 -6.45
CA THR A 230 6.77 -28.06 -5.24
C THR A 230 8.29 -28.09 -5.38
N ARG A 231 8.97 -27.00 -5.01
CA ARG A 231 10.45 -26.93 -4.91
C ARG A 231 10.88 -26.68 -3.47
N LEU A 232 11.95 -27.31 -3.00
CA LEU A 232 12.50 -27.04 -1.66
C LEU A 232 13.14 -25.65 -1.68
N ALA A 233 12.70 -24.73 -0.83
CA ALA A 233 13.41 -23.46 -0.66
C ALA A 233 14.68 -23.74 0.16
N GLN A 234 15.88 -23.50 -0.41
CA GLN A 234 17.11 -23.57 0.39
C GLN A 234 17.02 -22.60 1.57
N PRO A 235 17.49 -23.00 2.76
CA PRO A 235 17.50 -22.11 3.91
C PRO A 235 18.55 -21.02 3.70
N GLU A 236 18.13 -19.78 3.47
CA GLU A 236 18.99 -18.63 3.70
C GLU A 236 19.45 -18.65 5.17
N ALA A 237 20.75 -18.41 5.37
CA ALA A 237 21.39 -18.45 6.68
C ALA A 237 20.64 -17.56 7.67
N LYS A 238 20.01 -18.19 8.66
CA LYS A 238 19.31 -17.52 9.76
C LYS A 238 20.31 -16.59 10.48
N PRO A 239 20.04 -15.27 10.60
CA PRO A 239 20.75 -14.45 11.56
C PRO A 239 20.50 -15.01 12.97
N LYS A 240 21.55 -15.06 13.78
CA LYS A 240 21.57 -15.72 15.10
C LYS A 240 20.43 -15.23 16.01
N PRO A 241 19.79 -16.12 16.79
CA PRO A 241 18.68 -15.78 17.65
C PRO A 241 19.17 -14.98 18.87
N LYS A 242 18.69 -13.75 19.04
CA LYS A 242 18.66 -13.09 20.35
C LYS A 242 17.58 -13.78 21.18
N LYS A 243 17.95 -14.22 22.37
CA LYS A 243 17.08 -14.99 23.26
C LYS A 243 15.94 -14.12 23.81
N THR A 244 14.79 -14.79 23.94
CA THR A 244 13.64 -14.55 24.83
C THR A 244 12.83 -13.28 24.63
N GLY A 245 11.65 -13.46 24.03
CA GLY A 245 10.52 -12.54 24.07
C GLY A 245 9.45 -13.03 23.10
N SER A 246 8.32 -13.47 23.67
CA SER A 246 6.98 -13.70 23.10
C SER A 246 6.78 -13.67 21.57
N PHE A 247 6.05 -14.66 21.07
CA PHE A 247 5.49 -14.72 19.71
C PHE A 247 4.93 -13.37 19.26
N THR A 248 5.69 -12.61 18.48
CA THR A 248 5.14 -11.52 17.69
C THR A 248 4.51 -12.15 16.45
N ALA A 249 3.18 -12.33 16.51
CA ALA A 249 2.35 -12.26 15.33
C ALA A 249 2.79 -11.03 14.52
N ALA A 250 2.84 -11.20 13.20
CA ALA A 250 3.26 -10.17 12.25
C ALA A 250 2.82 -8.79 12.72
N ALA A 251 3.79 -7.86 12.82
CA ALA A 251 3.50 -6.45 13.01
C ALA A 251 2.74 -5.95 11.77
N HIS A 252 1.43 -6.23 11.73
CA HIS A 252 0.49 -5.41 11.00
C HIS A 252 0.56 -4.04 11.65
N GLU A 253 0.85 -3.03 10.84
CA GLU A 253 0.59 -1.63 11.18
C GLU A 253 -0.70 -1.55 12.00
N VAL A 254 -0.59 -0.93 13.16
CA VAL A 254 -1.71 -0.72 14.07
C VAL A 254 -2.67 0.24 13.37
N LYS A 255 -3.60 -0.31 12.59
CA LYS A 255 -4.69 0.45 12.01
C LYS A 255 -5.78 0.53 13.07
N THR A 256 -5.89 1.68 13.71
CA THR A 256 -6.99 2.02 14.61
C THR A 256 -8.30 2.29 13.86
N GLU A 257 -8.28 2.19 12.53
CA GLU A 257 -9.37 2.59 11.65
C GLU A 257 -9.75 1.44 10.70
N CYS A 258 -11.05 1.21 10.55
CA CYS A 258 -11.63 0.24 9.62
C CYS A 258 -12.52 0.99 8.61
N ASP A 259 -12.13 0.99 7.34
CA ASP A 259 -12.91 1.59 6.26
C ASP A 259 -13.82 0.55 5.59
N VAL A 260 -15.13 0.77 5.70
CA VAL A 260 -16.18 -0.07 5.12
C VAL A 260 -17.02 0.69 4.10
N ARG A 261 -16.55 1.86 3.61
CA ARG A 261 -17.23 2.62 2.57
C ARG A 261 -17.27 1.83 1.26
N GLY A 262 -18.44 1.82 0.63
CA GLY A 262 -18.66 1.13 -0.65
C GLY A 262 -18.94 -0.36 -0.54
N MET A 263 -18.90 -0.94 0.67
CA MET A 263 -19.29 -2.33 0.92
C MET A 263 -20.81 -2.47 1.06
N MET A 264 -21.33 -3.67 0.80
CA MET A 264 -22.72 -4.01 1.14
C MET A 264 -22.88 -4.18 2.65
N LYS A 265 -24.11 -4.02 3.19
CA LYS A 265 -24.37 -4.08 4.65
C LYS A 265 -23.81 -5.34 5.31
N GLU A 266 -24.02 -6.50 4.70
CA GLU A 266 -23.60 -7.80 5.26
C GLU A 266 -22.08 -7.99 5.22
N GLU A 267 -21.43 -7.51 4.16
CA GLU A 267 -19.98 -7.52 4.01
C GLU A 267 -19.31 -6.58 5.02
N ALA A 268 -19.87 -5.39 5.20
CA ALA A 268 -19.40 -4.40 6.17
C ALA A 268 -19.47 -4.93 7.61
N ILE A 269 -20.56 -5.64 7.97
CA ILE A 269 -20.69 -6.26 9.30
C ILE A 269 -19.60 -7.32 9.51
N SER A 270 -19.37 -8.18 8.51
CA SER A 270 -18.34 -9.22 8.58
C SER A 270 -16.92 -8.64 8.70
N ALA A 271 -16.64 -7.55 7.99
CA ALA A 271 -15.35 -6.85 8.07
C ALA A 271 -15.14 -6.19 9.44
N VAL A 272 -16.18 -5.56 10.00
CA VAL A 272 -16.15 -4.97 11.35
C VAL A 272 -15.96 -6.04 12.42
N ASP A 273 -16.60 -7.21 12.29
CA ASP A 273 -16.45 -8.34 13.22
C ASP A 273 -15.00 -8.81 13.32
N LEU A 274 -14.37 -9.08 12.17
CA LEU A 274 -12.96 -9.48 12.10
C LEU A 274 -12.02 -8.38 12.65
N PHE A 275 -12.35 -7.12 12.41
CA PHE A 275 -11.58 -5.98 12.88
C PHE A 275 -11.65 -5.83 14.41
N LEU A 276 -12.81 -6.04 15.03
CA LEU A 276 -12.96 -5.99 16.49
C LEU A 276 -12.15 -7.10 17.18
N ASP A 277 -12.10 -8.30 16.59
CA ASP A 277 -11.25 -9.39 17.11
C ASP A 277 -9.76 -9.04 17.04
N ALA A 278 -9.32 -8.44 15.93
CA ALA A 278 -7.95 -7.96 15.79
C ALA A 278 -7.63 -6.85 16.81
N ALA A 279 -8.57 -5.93 17.03
CA ALA A 279 -8.39 -4.83 17.99
C ALA A 279 -8.30 -5.30 19.45
N LEU A 280 -9.09 -6.31 19.83
CA LEU A 280 -9.01 -6.96 21.14
C LEU A 280 -7.69 -7.69 21.36
N MET A 281 -7.22 -8.45 20.36
CA MET A 281 -5.94 -9.16 20.44
C MET A 281 -4.75 -8.20 20.62
N GLN A 282 -4.90 -6.96 20.15
CA GLN A 282 -3.88 -5.92 20.25
C GLN A 282 -4.10 -4.93 21.40
N HIS A 283 -5.08 -5.19 22.29
CA HIS A 283 -5.43 -4.34 23.43
C HIS A 283 -5.69 -2.86 23.06
N LEU A 284 -6.35 -2.62 21.92
CA LEU A 284 -6.77 -1.27 21.53
C LEU A 284 -8.04 -0.87 22.29
N ASN A 285 -7.96 0.21 23.07
CA ASN A 285 -9.10 0.71 23.83
C ASN A 285 -10.14 1.42 22.96
N THR A 286 -9.73 2.01 21.85
CA THR A 286 -10.60 2.83 20.98
C THR A 286 -10.27 2.58 19.52
N VAL A 287 -11.33 2.34 18.74
CA VAL A 287 -11.23 2.11 17.30
C VAL A 287 -12.27 2.92 16.53
N TYR A 288 -11.97 3.20 15.27
CA TYR A 288 -12.78 4.04 14.38
C TYR A 288 -13.31 3.20 13.22
N ILE A 289 -14.62 3.24 12.99
CA ILE A 289 -15.26 2.54 11.86
C ILE A 289 -15.81 3.59 10.90
N ILE A 290 -15.23 3.66 9.70
CA ILE A 290 -15.58 4.64 8.67
C ILE A 290 -16.60 4.00 7.73
N HIS A 291 -17.86 4.39 7.86
CA HIS A 291 -18.97 3.89 7.03
C HIS A 291 -19.50 4.95 6.05
N GLY A 292 -19.07 6.20 6.19
CA GLY A 292 -19.53 7.32 5.36
C GLY A 292 -20.89 7.87 5.78
N LYS A 293 -21.24 9.06 5.28
CA LYS A 293 -22.50 9.78 5.61
C LYS A 293 -23.68 9.23 4.80
N GLY A 294 -23.55 9.17 3.47
CA GLY A 294 -24.41 8.42 2.53
C GLY A 294 -25.91 8.38 2.84
N THR A 295 -26.53 7.22 2.55
CA THR A 295 -27.94 6.93 2.88
C THR A 295 -28.15 6.45 4.33
N GLY A 296 -27.08 6.38 5.13
CA GLY A 296 -27.13 5.90 6.51
C GLY A 296 -27.38 4.40 6.70
N VAL A 297 -27.46 3.61 5.62
CA VAL A 297 -27.74 2.16 5.69
C VAL A 297 -26.62 1.41 6.43
N LEU A 298 -25.36 1.70 6.09
CA LEU A 298 -24.19 1.12 6.76
C LEU A 298 -24.10 1.55 8.23
N ARG A 299 -24.33 2.84 8.51
CA ARG A 299 -24.39 3.37 9.88
C ARG A 299 -25.39 2.61 10.74
N SER A 300 -26.63 2.50 10.29
CA SER A 300 -27.69 1.81 11.04
C SER A 300 -27.39 0.32 11.21
N GLY A 301 -26.85 -0.34 10.17
CA GLY A 301 -26.47 -1.75 10.23
C GLY A 301 -25.34 -2.04 11.22
N ILE A 302 -24.29 -1.21 11.21
CA ILE A 302 -23.13 -1.36 12.10
C ILE A 302 -23.53 -1.03 13.54
N GLN A 303 -24.30 0.03 13.78
CA GLN A 303 -24.77 0.36 15.13
C GLN A 303 -25.69 -0.72 15.71
N GLU A 304 -26.53 -1.37 14.89
CA GLU A 304 -27.35 -2.50 15.35
C GLU A 304 -26.48 -3.70 15.72
N PHE A 305 -25.44 -3.99 14.95
CA PHE A 305 -24.47 -5.04 15.23
C PHE A 305 -23.70 -4.77 16.53
N LEU A 306 -23.12 -3.57 16.69
CA LEU A 306 -22.33 -3.17 17.86
C LEU A 306 -23.14 -3.22 19.17
N LYS A 307 -24.46 -2.98 19.13
CA LYS A 307 -25.34 -3.11 20.31
C LYS A 307 -25.46 -4.54 20.83
N ARG A 308 -25.33 -5.54 19.95
CA ARG A 308 -25.47 -6.96 20.29
C ARG A 308 -24.15 -7.60 20.71
N ASP A 309 -23.04 -6.94 20.41
CA ASP A 309 -21.71 -7.44 20.65
C ASP A 309 -21.25 -7.21 22.11
N LYS A 310 -20.79 -8.27 22.76
CA LYS A 310 -20.34 -8.24 24.16
C LYS A 310 -18.96 -7.60 24.33
N ARG A 311 -18.16 -7.56 23.26
CA ARG A 311 -16.80 -7.02 23.19
C ARG A 311 -16.75 -5.50 23.32
N VAL A 312 -17.85 -4.83 22.97
CA VAL A 312 -17.97 -3.37 22.98
C VAL A 312 -18.36 -2.88 24.39
N ALA A 313 -17.64 -1.87 24.89
CA ALA A 313 -17.97 -1.16 26.12
C ALA A 313 -18.98 -0.04 25.84
N GLN A 314 -18.68 0.81 24.85
CA GLN A 314 -19.51 1.92 24.44
C GLN A 314 -19.23 2.26 22.97
N PHE A 315 -20.21 2.80 22.25
CA PHE A 315 -20.00 3.39 20.93
C PHE A 315 -20.66 4.75 20.83
N ARG A 316 -20.08 5.65 20.05
CA ARG A 316 -20.59 7.00 19.77
C ARG A 316 -20.31 7.39 18.32
N LEU A 317 -21.00 8.41 17.82
CA LEU A 317 -20.62 9.04 16.55
C LEU A 317 -19.31 9.81 16.71
N GLY A 318 -18.59 9.98 15.59
CA GLY A 318 -17.40 10.81 15.51
C GLY A 318 -17.72 12.24 15.91
N GLN A 319 -16.79 12.90 16.59
CA GLN A 319 -16.87 14.34 16.87
C GLN A 319 -16.21 15.16 15.75
N TYR A 320 -16.26 16.48 15.88
CA TYR A 320 -15.59 17.40 14.97
C TYR A 320 -14.08 17.09 14.93
N GLY A 321 -13.57 16.74 13.74
CA GLY A 321 -12.20 16.26 13.53
C GLY A 321 -12.03 14.74 13.39
N GLU A 322 -13.04 13.93 13.76
CA GLU A 322 -13.03 12.46 13.68
C GLU A 322 -13.90 11.89 12.54
N GLY A 323 -14.48 12.76 11.69
CA GLY A 323 -15.36 12.36 10.58
C GLY A 323 -16.87 12.43 10.87
N GLU A 324 -17.26 13.02 12.01
CA GLU A 324 -18.66 13.32 12.39
C GLU A 324 -19.61 12.11 12.19
N ASP A 325 -20.75 12.32 11.52
CA ASP A 325 -21.75 11.31 11.20
C ASP A 325 -21.27 10.19 10.26
N GLY A 326 -20.08 10.34 9.66
CA GLY A 326 -19.50 9.36 8.74
C GLY A 326 -18.67 8.28 9.44
N VAL A 327 -18.43 8.43 10.74
CA VAL A 327 -17.57 7.54 11.54
C VAL A 327 -18.27 7.16 12.84
N THR A 328 -18.18 5.89 13.20
CA THR A 328 -18.58 5.39 14.52
C THR A 328 -17.33 5.05 15.31
N VAL A 329 -17.18 5.68 16.48
CA VAL A 329 -16.09 5.43 17.43
C VAL A 329 -16.54 4.38 18.43
N VAL A 330 -15.76 3.32 18.59
CA VAL A 330 -16.07 2.19 19.46
C VAL A 330 -15.00 2.06 20.53
N THR A 331 -15.44 2.05 21.79
CA THR A 331 -14.61 1.73 22.95
C THR A 331 -14.75 0.25 23.25
N ILE A 332 -13.63 -0.46 23.22
CA ILE A 332 -13.56 -1.91 23.47
C ILE A 332 -13.28 -2.15 24.96
N LYS A 333 -13.76 -3.28 25.50
CA LYS A 333 -13.60 -3.65 26.91
C LYS A 333 -12.21 -4.16 27.28
#